data_AF-A0A9E5CBB1-F1
#
_entry.id   AF-A0A9E5CBB1-F1
#
_cell.length_a   1.000
_cell.length_b   1.000
_cell.length_c   1.000
_cell.angle_alpha   90.00
_cell.angle_beta   90.00
_cell.angle_gamma   90.00
#
_symmetry.space_group_name_H-M   'P 1'
#
loop_
_entity.id
_entity.type
_entity.pdbx_description
1 polymer ?
#
loop_
_entity_poly.entity_id
_entity_poly.type
_entity_poly.pdbx_seq_one_letter_code
_entity_poly.pdbx_strand_id
1 'polypeptide(L)' 'MNSRIHGSEDALAELGCQKIANQPRARVLIGGLGMGYTLRSALDRLEVKAQLVVAELVPAVVRWNRTFLA' A
#
# COMPACT_ATOMS: atom_id res chain seq x y z
N MET A 1 16.08 2.79 8.24
CA MET A 1 14.67 3.11 7.92
C MET A 1 14.00 3.53 9.22
N ASN A 2 13.50 4.75 9.32
CA ASN A 2 12.72 5.21 10.47
C ASN A 2 11.33 5.61 9.96
N SER A 3 10.31 5.59 10.82
CA SER A 3 8.93 5.92 10.41
C SER A 3 8.73 7.37 9.94
N ARG A 4 9.75 8.22 10.04
CA ARG A 4 9.70 9.63 9.61
C ARG A 4 10.21 9.85 8.18
N ILE A 5 10.90 8.85 7.60
CA ILE A 5 11.47 8.92 6.26
C ILE A 5 10.96 7.71 5.48
N HIS A 6 9.93 7.92 4.65
CA HIS A 6 9.25 6.89 3.85
C HIS A 6 9.07 7.33 2.38
N GLY A 7 9.91 8.24 1.89
CA GLY A 7 9.78 8.78 0.52
C GLY A 7 9.98 7.73 -0.57
N SER A 8 10.76 6.68 -0.31
CA SER A 8 10.90 5.54 -1.23
C SER A 8 9.59 4.77 -1.41
N GLU A 9 8.85 4.57 -0.33
CA GLU A 9 7.58 3.87 -0.29
C GLU A 9 6.49 4.65 -1.03
N ASP A 10 6.49 5.97 -0.87
CA ASP A 10 5.59 6.87 -1.59
C ASP A 10 5.91 6.88 -3.09
N ALA A 11 7.19 7.04 -3.45
CA ALA A 11 7.63 7.05 -4.84
C ALA A 11 7.36 5.72 -5.54
N LEU A 12 7.53 4.58 -4.84
CA LEU A 12 7.24 3.26 -5.37
C LEU A 12 5.75 3.13 -5.74
N ALA A 13 4.85 3.52 -4.85
CA ALA A 13 3.42 3.49 -5.11
C ALA A 13 3.02 4.46 -6.23
N GLU A 14 3.62 5.65 -6.28
CA GLU A 14 3.40 6.64 -7.34
C GLU A 14 3.75 6.12 -8.72
N LEU A 15 5.01 5.71 -8.90
CA LEU A 15 5.51 5.25 -10.18
C LEU A 15 4.80 3.95 -10.61
N GLY A 16 4.48 3.07 -9.66
CA GLY A 16 3.76 1.82 -9.92
C GLY A 16 2.30 2.03 -10.33
N CYS A 17 1.59 2.95 -9.67
CA CYS A 17 0.15 3.16 -9.91
C CYS A 17 -0.14 4.13 -11.06
N GLN A 18 0.82 4.97 -11.48
CA GLN A 18 0.60 6.05 -12.44
C GLN A 18 -0.17 5.63 -13.70
N LYS A 19 0.16 4.47 -14.28
CA LYS A 19 -0.46 3.99 -15.54
C LYS A 19 -1.84 3.38 -15.37
N ILE A 20 -2.23 3.05 -14.13
CA ILE A 20 -3.47 2.35 -13.79
C ILE A 20 -4.37 3.16 -12.86
N ALA A 21 -3.99 4.39 -12.51
CA ALA A 21 -4.71 5.26 -11.59
C ALA A 21 -6.20 5.36 -11.93
N ASN A 22 -6.52 5.59 -13.21
CA ASN A 22 -7.88 5.78 -13.71
C ASN A 22 -8.58 4.48 -14.13
N GLN A 23 -8.01 3.31 -13.85
CA GLN A 23 -8.62 2.01 -14.19
C GLN A 23 -9.60 1.61 -13.08
N PRO A 24 -10.93 1.62 -13.31
CA PRO A 24 -11.92 1.49 -12.22
C PRO A 24 -11.89 0.14 -11.49
N ARG A 25 -11.23 -0.88 -12.03
CA ARG A 25 -11.10 -2.21 -11.40
C ARG A 25 -9.65 -2.69 -11.43
N ALA A 26 -8.70 -1.77 -11.28
CA ALA A 26 -7.28 -2.11 -11.13
C ALA A 26 -7.10 -3.12 -9.99
N ARG A 27 -6.19 -4.07 -10.17
CA ARG A 27 -5.81 -5.04 -9.15
C ARG A 27 -4.32 -4.92 -8.91
N VAL A 28 -3.94 -4.55 -7.69
CA VAL A 28 -2.55 -4.30 -7.30
C VAL A 28 -2.16 -5.26 -6.17
N LEU A 29 -0.99 -5.88 -6.30
CA LEU A 29 -0.38 -6.68 -5.25
C LEU A 29 0.79 -5.90 -4.65
N ILE A 30 0.79 -5.72 -3.34
CA ILE A 30 1.91 -5.16 -2.58
C ILE A 30 2.53 -6.29 -1.76
N GLY A 31 3.82 -6.54 -1.98
CA GLY A 31 4.60 -7.49 -1.19
C GLY A 31 5.17 -6.82 0.05
N GLY A 32 4.76 -7.30 1.23
CA GLY A 32 5.08 -6.69 2.52
C GLY A 32 4.10 -5.59 2.90
N LEU A 33 3.61 -5.64 4.14
CA LEU A 33 2.82 -4.55 4.74
C LEU A 33 3.75 -3.54 5.42
N GLY A 34 4.71 -4.05 6.20
CA GLY A 34 5.60 -3.20 7.01
C GLY A 34 4.79 -2.21 7.86
N MET A 35 5.10 -0.92 7.72
CA MET A 35 4.36 0.17 8.38
C MET A 35 3.15 0.68 7.58
N GLY A 36 2.92 0.18 6.37
CA GLY A 36 1.76 0.53 5.54
C GLY A 36 1.93 1.76 4.64
N TYR A 37 3.10 2.39 4.55
CA TYR A 37 3.30 3.61 3.75
C TYR A 37 3.02 3.39 2.25
N THR A 38 3.56 2.32 1.64
CA THR A 38 3.29 2.00 0.23
C THR A 38 1.80 1.69 0.02
N LEU A 39 1.16 0.97 0.95
CA LEU A 39 -0.28 0.69 0.88
C LEU A 39 -1.09 1.99 0.92
N ARG A 40 -0.78 2.89 1.86
CA ARG A 40 -1.45 4.17 1.99
C ARG A 40 -1.30 5.02 0.74
N SER A 41 -0.08 5.16 0.24
CA SER A 41 0.19 5.94 -0.98
C SER A 41 -0.51 5.34 -2.21
N ALA A 42 -0.56 4.01 -2.33
CA ALA A 42 -1.30 3.35 -3.42
C ALA A 42 -2.82 3.57 -3.31
N LEU A 43 -3.40 3.50 -2.11
CA LEU A 43 -4.82 3.82 -1.88
C LEU A 43 -5.16 5.26 -2.27
N ASP A 44 -4.25 6.21 -2.01
CA ASP A 44 -4.46 7.62 -2.35
C ASP A 44 -4.37 7.91 -3.87
N ARG A 45 -3.93 6.93 -4.68
CA ARG A 45 -3.66 7.10 -6.13
C ARG A 45 -4.59 6.31 -7.04
N LEU A 46 -5.34 5.35 -6.51
CA LEU A 46 -6.17 4.46 -7.30
C LEU A 46 -7.65 4.81 -7.13
N GLU A 47 -8.44 4.57 -8.17
CA GLU A 47 -9.91 4.66 -8.11
C GLU A 47 -10.50 3.86 -6.94
N VAL A 48 -11.61 4.33 -6.37
CA VAL A 48 -12.26 3.73 -5.19
C VAL A 48 -12.66 2.26 -5.36
N LYS A 49 -12.85 1.82 -6.61
CA LYS A 49 -13.22 0.45 -6.97
C LYS A 49 -12.02 -0.45 -7.28
N ALA A 50 -10.80 0.07 -7.21
CA ALA A 50 -9.58 -0.72 -7.31
C ALA A 50 -9.45 -1.68 -6.11
N GLN A 51 -8.77 -2.79 -6.32
CA GLN A 51 -8.51 -3.79 -5.30
C GLN A 51 -7.02 -3.87 -5.02
N LEU A 52 -6.65 -3.68 -3.76
CA LEU A 52 -5.28 -3.84 -3.30
C LEU A 52 -5.20 -5.10 -2.45
N VAL A 53 -4.27 -5.99 -2.80
CA VAL A 53 -3.94 -7.19 -2.03
C VAL A 53 -2.57 -6.95 -1.41
N VAL A 54 -2.45 -7.14 -0.10
CA VAL A 54 -1.17 -7.06 0.60
C VAL A 54 -0.76 -8.44 1.07
N ALA A 55 0.41 -8.90 0.62
CA ALA A 55 1.00 -10.16 1.05
C ALA A 55 2.04 -9.88 2.14
N GLU A 56 1.65 -10.02 3.40
CA GLU A 56 2.55 -9.89 4.55
C GLU A 56 2.84 -11.27 5.14
N LEU A 57 4.14 -11.56 5.33
CA LEU A 57 4.61 -12.83 5.83
C LEU A 57 4.44 -12.94 7.35
N VAL A 58 4.62 -11.85 8.08
CA VAL A 58 4.66 -11.83 9.55
C VAL A 58 3.26 -11.58 10.10
N PRO A 59 2.59 -12.59 10.70
CA PRO A 59 1.21 -12.43 11.17
C PRO A 59 1.04 -11.37 12.26
N ALA A 60 2.09 -11.10 13.03
CA ALA A 60 2.08 -10.06 14.05
C ALA A 60 1.94 -8.65 13.45
N VAL A 61 2.55 -8.40 12.28
CA VAL A 61 2.45 -7.11 11.56
C VAL A 61 1.02 -6.90 11.06
N VAL A 62 0.40 -7.94 10.50
CA VAL A 62 -1.00 -7.90 10.07
C VAL A 62 -1.93 -7.62 11.24
N ARG A 63 -1.76 -8.33 12.36
CA ARG A 63 -2.58 -8.10 13.56
C ARG A 63 -2.39 -6.69 14.09
N TRP A 64 -1.16 -6.23 14.23
CA TRP A 64 -0.86 -4.88 14.70
C TRP A 64 -1.54 -3.82 13.82
N ASN A 65 -1.40 -3.90 12.50
CA ASN A 65 -2.03 -2.95 11.58
C ASN A 65 -3.57 -2.97 11.70
N ARG A 66 -4.19 -4.16 11.74
CA ARG A 66 -5.65 -4.29 11.86
C ARG A 66 -6.20 -3.83 13.20
N THR A 67 -5.42 -3.91 14.27
CA THR A 67 -5.88 -3.54 15.61
C THR A 67 -5.72 -2.04 15.87
N PHE A 68 -4.69 -1.39 15.31
CA PHE A 68 -4.31 -0.04 15.70
C PHE A 68 -4.37 1.01 14.59
N LEU A 69 -4.45 0.60 13.32
CA LEU A 69 -4.34 1.53 12.18
C LEU A 69 -5.46 1.41 11.15
N ALA A 70 -5.93 0.19 10.87
CA ALA A 70 -6.96 -0.09 9.86
C ALA A 70 -8.39 0.22 10.33
#